data_AF-A0A3D6ETS4-F1
#
_entry.id   AF-A0A3D6ETS4-F1
#
_cell.length_a   1.000
_cell.length_b   1.000
_cell.length_c   1.000
_cell.angle_alpha   90.00
_cell.angle_beta   90.00
_cell.angle_gamma   90.00
#
_symmetry.space_group_name_H-M   'P 1'
#
loop_
_entity.id
_entity.type
_entity.pdbx_description
1 polymer ?
#
loop_
_entity_poly.entity_id
_entity_poly.type
_entity_poly.pdbx_seq_one_letter_code
_entity_poly.pdbx_strand_id
1 'polypeptide(L)' 'TYTMNKNSMLKKTRWFVMDVVDDSRSKPSTEEDIEELRWMTQKEVYHALENSYKSIRFVFEEYYRKREAKNPT' A
#
# COMPACT_ATOMS: atom_id res chain seq x y z
N THR A 1 -16.93 0.74 -0.56
CA THR A 1 -18.10 -0.04 -1.04
C THR A 1 -18.65 0.67 -2.25
N TYR A 2 -19.28 -0.05 -3.17
CA TYR A 2 -19.99 0.59 -4.29
C TYR A 2 -21.40 0.02 -4.36
N THR A 3 -22.34 0.78 -4.92
CA THR A 3 -23.73 0.36 -5.05
C THR A 3 -23.95 -0.22 -6.43
N MET A 4 -24.48 -1.43 -6.51
CA MET A 4 -24.91 -2.06 -7.76
C MET A 4 -26.29 -2.65 -7.55
N ASN A 5 -27.25 -2.31 -8.41
CA ASN A 5 -28.64 -2.76 -8.30
C ASN A 5 -29.25 -2.51 -6.90
N LYS A 6 -28.97 -1.33 -6.31
CA LYS A 6 -29.38 -0.92 -4.95
C LYS A 6 -28.80 -1.77 -3.80
N ASN A 7 -27.87 -2.67 -4.09
CA ASN A 7 -27.17 -3.46 -3.10
C ASN A 7 -25.77 -2.87 -2.83
N SER A 8 -25.45 -2.72 -1.55
CA SER A 8 -24.10 -2.36 -1.11
C SER A 8 -23.16 -3.53 -1.34
N MET A 9 -22.22 -3.36 -2.27
CA MET A 9 -21.21 -4.37 -2.58
C MET A 9 -19.91 -4.05 -1.85
N LEU A 10 -19.38 -5.04 -1.13
CA LEU A 10 -18.04 -5.00 -0.58
C LEU A 10 -17.04 -5.45 -1.65
N LYS A 11 -16.21 -4.54 -2.13
CA LYS A 11 -15.10 -4.87 -3.02
C LYS A 11 -14.03 -5.60 -2.21
N LYS A 12 -13.64 -6.80 -2.67
CA LYS A 12 -12.52 -7.55 -2.09
C LYS A 12 -11.22 -7.06 -2.72
N THR A 13 -10.29 -6.61 -1.89
CA THR A 13 -8.95 -6.19 -2.30
C THR A 13 -7.92 -7.17 -1.73
N ARG A 14 -6.89 -7.50 -2.51
CA ARG A 14 -5.77 -8.36 -2.08
C ARG A 14 -4.47 -7.58 -2.24
N TRP A 15 -3.56 -7.77 -1.29
CA TRP A 15 -2.24 -7.12 -1.25
C TRP A 15 -1.14 -8.18 -1.37
N PHE A 16 -0.08 -7.85 -2.10
CA PHE A 16 1.04 -8.75 -2.38
C PHE A 16 2.36 -8.03 -2.08
N VAL A 17 3.32 -8.77 -1.55
CA VAL A 17 4.72 -8.31 -1.45
C VAL A 17 5.39 -8.68 -2.76
N MET A 18 6.08 -7.73 -3.39
CA MET A 18 6.73 -7.92 -4.68
C MET A 18 8.15 -7.36 -4.63
N ASP A 19 9.05 -7.99 -5.38
CA ASP A 19 10.39 -7.50 -5.61
C ASP A 19 10.42 -6.66 -6.89
N VAL A 20 11.26 -5.63 -6.88
CA VAL A 20 11.47 -4.74 -8.03
C VAL A 20 12.62 -5.30 -8.85
N VAL A 21 12.37 -5.54 -10.13
CA VAL A 21 13.39 -6.10 -11.05
C VAL A 21 14.19 -5.00 -11.73
N ASP A 22 13.54 -3.91 -12.15
CA ASP A 22 14.15 -2.74 -12.80
C ASP A 22 13.25 -1.52 -12.59
N ASP A 23 13.79 -0.46 -12.00
CA ASP A 23 13.12 0.83 -11.76
C ASP A 23 13.76 2.01 -12.51
N SER A 24 14.68 1.73 -13.45
CA SER A 24 15.44 2.74 -14.20
C SER A 24 14.59 3.73 -14.99
N ARG A 25 13.34 3.36 -15.31
CA ARG A 25 12.36 4.19 -16.04
C ARG A 25 11.10 4.48 -15.22
N SER A 26 11.19 4.37 -13.89
CA SER A 26 10.06 4.67 -13.01
C SER A 26 9.69 6.16 -13.10
N LYS A 27 8.39 6.44 -13.25
CA LYS A 27 7.84 7.79 -13.28
C LYS A 27 6.42 7.79 -12.71
N PRO A 28 5.96 8.90 -12.10
CA PRO A 28 4.57 9.05 -11.71
C PRO A 28 3.62 8.90 -12.91
N SER A 29 2.41 8.39 -12.65
CA SER A 29 1.35 8.24 -13.67
C SER A 29 0.32 9.35 -13.50
N THR A 30 0.61 10.52 -14.08
CA THR A 30 -0.24 11.72 -13.93
C THR A 30 -1.62 11.55 -14.56
N GLU A 31 -1.78 10.64 -15.53
CA GLU A 31 -3.09 10.30 -16.11
C GLU A 31 -4.02 9.58 -15.11
N GLU A 32 -3.46 8.97 -14.07
CA GLU A 32 -4.18 8.31 -12.98
C GLU A 32 -4.17 9.16 -11.69
N ASP A 33 -3.89 10.46 -11.79
CA ASP A 33 -3.74 11.39 -10.66
C ASP A 33 -2.63 10.98 -9.67
N ILE A 34 -1.58 10.30 -10.15
CA ILE A 34 -0.37 9.98 -9.37
C ILE A 34 0.71 11.01 -9.67
N GLU A 35 0.91 11.93 -8.73
CA GLU A 35 1.85 13.07 -8.87
C GLU A 35 3.30 12.74 -8.47
N GLU A 36 3.49 11.80 -7.54
CA GLU A 36 4.80 11.46 -7.00
C GLU A 36 5.03 9.94 -6.95
N LEU A 37 6.25 9.51 -7.29
CA LEU A 37 6.76 8.16 -7.08
C LEU A 37 8.08 8.28 -6.34
N ARG A 38 8.19 7.65 -5.17
CA ARG A 38 9.43 7.62 -4.39
C ARG A 38 9.59 6.32 -3.64
N TRP A 39 10.84 5.86 -3.55
CA TRP A 39 11.24 4.82 -2.61
C TRP A 39 11.35 5.40 -1.21
N MET A 40 10.90 4.63 -0.22
CA MET A 40 10.85 5.07 1.17
C MET A 40 11.53 4.05 2.07
N THR A 41 12.32 4.53 3.02
CA THR A 41 12.73 3.76 4.19
C THR A 41 11.51 3.47 5.08
N GLN A 42 11.62 2.46 5.96
CA GLN A 42 10.55 2.14 6.90
C GLN A 42 10.16 3.34 7.78
N LYS A 43 11.13 4.18 8.19
CA LYS A 43 10.87 5.41 8.95
C LYS A 43 10.02 6.40 8.14
N GLU A 44 10.35 6.62 6.87
CA GLU A 44 9.58 7.53 6.01
C GLU A 44 8.18 7.00 5.70
N VAL A 45 8.02 5.67 5.59
CA VAL A 45 6.70 5.04 5.46
C VAL A 45 5.81 5.35 6.66
N TYR A 46 6.33 5.30 7.89
CA TYR A 46 5.53 5.66 9.07
C TYR A 46 4.96 7.08 8.99
N HIS A 47 5.76 8.05 8.53
CA HIS A 47 5.29 9.43 8.36
C HIS A 47 4.28 9.54 7.20
N ALA A 48 4.51 8.85 6.08
CA ALA A 48 3.58 8.84 4.95
C ALA A 48 2.22 8.23 5.32
N LEU A 49 2.22 7.22 6.21
CA LEU A 49 1.00 6.58 6.69
C LEU A 49 0.13 7.52 7.53
N GLU A 50 0.70 8.52 8.21
CA GLU A 50 -0.08 9.55 8.95
C GLU A 50 -1.03 10.35 8.06
N ASN A 51 -0.69 10.48 6.78
CA ASN A 51 -1.53 11.13 5.75
C ASN A 51 -2.23 10.12 4.82
N SER A 52 -2.20 8.83 5.16
CA SER A 52 -2.85 7.77 4.38
C SER A 52 -4.18 7.32 5.00
N TYR A 53 -5.03 6.69 4.18
CA TYR A 53 -6.26 6.05 4.64
C TYR A 53 -5.98 4.98 5.71
N LYS A 54 -6.86 4.87 6.72
CA LYS A 54 -6.74 3.88 7.82
C LYS A 54 -6.62 2.44 7.31
N SER A 55 -7.28 2.12 6.20
CA SER A 55 -7.19 0.80 5.57
C SER A 55 -5.79 0.46 5.08
N ILE A 56 -5.04 1.46 4.58
CA ILE A 56 -3.65 1.28 4.16
C ILE A 56 -2.74 1.12 5.38
N ARG A 57 -2.96 1.90 6.44
CA ARG A 57 -2.22 1.74 7.72
C ARG A 57 -2.35 0.32 8.25
N PHE A 58 -3.57 -0.20 8.30
CA PHE A 58 -3.85 -1.58 8.72
C PHE A 58 -3.07 -2.61 7.88
N VAL A 59 -2.99 -2.44 6.56
CA VAL A 59 -2.23 -3.35 5.69
C VAL A 59 -0.74 -3.36 6.06
N PHE A 60 -0.15 -2.20 6.33
CA PHE A 60 1.27 -2.10 6.71
C PHE A 60 1.54 -2.63 8.13
N GLU A 61 0.66 -2.38 9.10
CA GLU A 61 0.74 -2.96 10.44
C GLU A 61 0.75 -4.50 10.39
N GLU A 62 -0.15 -5.08 9.59
CA GLU A 62 -0.23 -6.52 9.34
C GLU A 62 1.02 -7.06 8.65
N TYR A 63 1.58 -6.30 7.70
CA TYR A 63 2.83 -6.65 7.03
C TYR A 63 4.01 -6.70 8.02
N TYR A 64 4.19 -5.67 8.85
CA TYR A 64 5.29 -5.63 9.82
C TYR A 64 5.16 -6.73 10.89
N ARG A 65 3.95 -6.95 11.41
CA ARG A 65 3.69 -8.05 12.36
C ARG A 65 4.08 -9.42 11.79
N LYS A 66 3.72 -9.68 10.53
CA LYS A 66 4.07 -10.94 9.84
C LYS A 66 5.56 -11.05 9.55
N ARG A 67 6.24 -9.93 9.33
CA ARG A 67 7.69 -9.90 9.10
C ARG A 67 8.47 -10.17 10.37
N GLU A 68 8.08 -9.57 11.50
CA GLU A 68 8.69 -9.81 12.81
C GLU A 68 8.52 -11.27 13.24
N ALA A 69 7.31 -11.83 13.08
CA ALA A 69 7.05 -13.25 13.39
C ALA A 69 7.91 -14.24 12.59
N LYS A 70 8.41 -13.84 11.40
CA LYS A 70 9.29 -14.68 10.56
C LYS A 70 10.76 -14.57 10.93
N ASN A 71 11.15 -13.51 11.65
CA ASN A 71 12.51 -13.27 12.12
C ASN A 71 12.52 -13.16 13.65
N PRO A 72 12.20 -14.25 14.40
CA PRO A 72 12.35 -14.22 15.84
C PRO A 72 13.83 -14.05 16.19
N THR A 73 14.15 -13.02 16.96
CA THR A 73 15.45 -12.87 17.64
C THR A 73 15.76 -14.06 18.53
#